data_AF-A0A085WHT9-F1
#
_entry.id   AF-A0A085WHT9-F1
#
_cell.length_a   1.000
_cell.length_b   1.000
_cell.length_c   1.000
_cell.angle_alpha   90.00
_cell.angle_beta   90.00
_cell.angle_gamma   90.00
#
_symmetry.space_group_name_H-M   'P 1'
#
loop_
_entity.id
_entity.type
_entity.pdbx_description
1 polymer ?
#
loop_
_entity_poly.entity_id
_entity_poly.type
_entity_poly.pdbx_seq_one_letter_code
_entity_poly.pdbx_strand_id
1 'polypeptide(L)'
;MGDEITGSRKDAHLDLCAKEEVQPVQNSTLFECVRLVHCAMPEMAVEDVDLSTPFLGKRLRAPVLITGMTGGTERAGKVNRDLALVAERHGVAFGVGSQRAMAESAARAASYQVRDVAPTVALLGNIGLYQAVQMGVDGVRRLADAIGADAMALHLNAGQELTQPEGDRDFRGGYPVVEALVKAFGDRLLVKETGCGIGPEVARRLVELGVRNIDVSGLGGTSWVRVEQLRATGMLAQLGAEYSSWGIPTAAATAAVRRAVGPEVRLVASGGLRTGLEMAKALAIGADVAGAALPLFRAQQEGGVEGADQALRVIIEGLRQALVLTGSKSCAELRRKPVVMTGELKDWLAAL
;
A
#
# COMPACT_ATOMS: atom_id res chain seq x y z
N MET A 1 -0.73 -3.68 31.21
CA MET A 1 0.46 -2.99 30.66
C MET A 1 0.59 -3.16 29.14
N GLY A 2 0.72 -4.37 28.59
CA GLY A 2 0.84 -4.56 27.12
C GLY A 2 -0.34 -4.02 26.30
N ASP A 3 -1.55 -4.03 26.88
CA ASP A 3 -2.75 -3.52 26.21
C ASP A 3 -2.87 -1.99 26.17
N GLU A 4 -2.39 -1.26 27.18
CA GLU A 4 -2.39 0.21 27.15
C GLU A 4 -1.33 0.75 26.19
N ILE A 5 -0.15 0.11 26.15
CA ILE A 5 0.97 0.49 25.28
C ILE A 5 0.56 0.37 23.79
N THR A 6 -0.09 -0.74 23.42
CA THR A 6 -0.51 -0.97 22.03
C THR A 6 -1.62 -0.03 21.59
N GLY A 7 -2.58 0.28 22.46
CA GLY A 7 -3.64 1.26 22.17
C GLY A 7 -3.08 2.67 22.00
N SER A 8 -2.27 3.12 22.96
CA SER A 8 -1.62 4.44 22.94
C SER A 8 -0.74 4.65 21.70
N ARG A 9 0.03 3.63 21.29
CA ARG A 9 0.83 3.68 20.06
C ARG A 9 -0.01 3.95 18.81
N LYS A 10 -1.14 3.26 18.67
CA LYS A 10 -1.94 3.35 17.44
C LYS A 10 -2.61 4.70 17.28
N ASP A 11 -3.10 5.27 18.37
CA ASP A 11 -3.65 6.62 18.33
C ASP A 11 -2.54 7.66 18.09
N ALA A 12 -1.33 7.45 18.63
CA ALA A 12 -0.16 8.28 18.30
C ALA A 12 0.18 8.24 16.80
N HIS A 13 0.15 7.07 16.14
CA HIS A 13 0.36 6.98 14.69
C HIS A 13 -0.68 7.78 13.90
N LEU A 14 -1.95 7.71 14.32
CA LEU A 14 -3.02 8.48 13.69
C LEU A 14 -2.82 9.99 13.86
N ASP A 15 -2.45 10.43 15.06
CA ASP A 15 -2.19 11.85 15.33
C ASP A 15 -1.01 12.39 14.53
N LEU A 16 0.10 11.67 14.50
CA LEU A 16 1.27 12.05 13.70
C LEU A 16 0.91 12.12 12.21
N CYS A 17 0.23 11.11 11.67
CA CYS A 17 -0.15 11.12 10.26
C CYS A 17 -1.15 12.25 9.92
N ALA A 18 -2.03 12.60 10.86
CA ALA A 18 -3.02 13.66 10.67
C ALA A 18 -2.40 15.06 10.74
N LYS A 19 -1.44 15.28 11.64
CA LYS A 19 -1.00 16.64 12.03
C LYS A 19 0.44 16.97 11.66
N GLU A 20 1.32 15.97 11.57
CA GLU A 20 2.76 16.19 11.45
C GLU A 20 3.29 15.96 10.03
N GLU A 21 4.51 16.45 9.83
CA GLU A 21 5.32 16.18 8.64
C GLU A 21 5.98 14.79 8.72
N VAL A 22 5.16 13.77 8.44
CA VAL A 22 5.54 12.34 8.39
C VAL A 22 6.13 11.91 7.04
N GLN A 23 6.34 12.87 6.15
CA GLN A 23 6.99 12.70 4.86
C GLN A 23 8.35 13.41 4.96
N PRO A 24 9.48 12.72 4.75
CA PRO A 24 10.80 13.33 4.95
C PRO A 24 11.03 14.54 4.02
N VAL A 25 11.97 15.41 4.39
CA VAL A 25 12.28 16.63 3.61
C VAL A 25 12.87 16.29 2.24
N GLN A 26 13.81 15.35 2.21
CA GLN A 26 14.32 14.75 0.98
C GLN A 26 13.51 13.49 0.69
N ASN A 27 12.37 13.65 0.01
CA ASN A 27 11.46 12.56 -0.27
C ASN A 27 10.90 12.71 -1.68
N SER A 28 11.27 11.78 -2.56
CA SER A 28 10.69 11.71 -3.89
C SER A 28 10.22 10.31 -4.21
N THR A 29 9.09 10.25 -4.91
CA THR A 29 8.60 9.03 -5.56
C THR A 29 9.31 8.77 -6.89
N LEU A 30 9.97 9.79 -7.44
CA LEU A 30 10.48 9.90 -8.81
C LEU A 30 9.39 9.84 -9.90
N PHE A 31 8.10 10.05 -9.59
CA PHE A 31 7.06 10.20 -10.62
C PHE A 31 7.14 11.53 -11.38
N GLU A 32 7.83 12.54 -10.83
CA GLU A 32 8.26 13.74 -11.55
C GLU A 32 9.28 13.44 -12.64
N CYS A 33 9.91 12.26 -12.64
CA CYS A 33 10.79 11.79 -13.70
C CYS A 33 10.07 10.94 -14.76
N VAL A 34 8.76 10.72 -14.61
CA VAL A 34 7.92 9.97 -15.56
C VAL A 34 7.02 10.93 -16.34
N ARG A 35 7.00 10.79 -17.66
CA ARG A 35 6.18 11.57 -18.58
C ARG A 35 5.36 10.63 -19.46
N LEU A 36 4.04 10.81 -19.42
CA LEU A 36 3.12 10.17 -20.35
C LEU A 36 3.11 10.99 -21.64
N VAL A 37 3.19 10.34 -22.79
CA VAL A 37 3.16 11.02 -24.09
C VAL A 37 1.72 11.43 -24.41
N HIS A 38 1.51 12.74 -24.62
CA HIS A 38 0.20 13.29 -24.92
C HIS A 38 -0.30 12.82 -26.30
N CYS A 39 -1.56 12.41 -26.35
CA CYS A 39 -2.31 12.18 -27.58
C CYS A 39 -3.20 13.40 -27.84
N ALA A 40 -2.82 14.23 -28.82
CA ALA A 40 -3.53 15.45 -29.18
C ALA A 40 -4.90 15.20 -29.85
N MET A 41 -5.08 14.01 -30.44
CA MET A 41 -6.32 13.58 -31.09
C MET A 41 -6.69 12.17 -30.60
N PRO A 42 -7.31 12.04 -29.41
CA PRO A 42 -7.55 10.73 -28.80
C PRO A 42 -8.71 9.94 -29.45
N GLU A 43 -9.54 10.59 -30.28
CA GLU A 43 -10.65 9.96 -31.03
C GLU A 43 -11.53 9.01 -30.18
N MET A 44 -11.87 9.44 -28.97
CA MET A 44 -12.67 8.67 -28.01
C MET A 44 -13.46 9.58 -27.09
N ALA A 45 -14.54 9.05 -26.52
CA ALA A 45 -15.28 9.73 -25.46
C ALA A 45 -14.71 9.37 -24.07
N VAL A 46 -15.01 10.17 -23.05
CA VAL A 46 -14.51 9.92 -21.68
C VAL A 46 -15.12 8.65 -21.10
N GLU A 47 -16.39 8.41 -21.43
CA GLU A 47 -17.19 7.24 -21.08
C GLU A 47 -16.71 5.93 -21.75
N ASP A 48 -15.89 6.01 -22.80
CA ASP A 48 -15.25 4.83 -23.41
C ASP A 48 -14.15 4.23 -22.52
N VAL A 49 -13.72 4.94 -21.47
CA VAL A 49 -12.63 4.50 -20.58
C VAL A 49 -13.14 3.45 -19.58
N ASP A 50 -12.67 2.22 -19.74
CA ASP A 50 -12.82 1.15 -18.76
C ASP A 50 -11.61 1.09 -17.82
N LEU A 51 -11.83 1.46 -16.56
CA LEU A 51 -10.83 1.38 -15.48
C LEU A 51 -10.87 0.04 -14.73
N SER A 52 -11.78 -0.87 -15.07
CA SER A 52 -11.92 -2.10 -14.30
C SER A 52 -10.70 -3.01 -14.44
N THR A 53 -10.36 -3.71 -13.35
CA THR A 53 -9.20 -4.61 -13.33
C THR A 53 -9.45 -5.80 -12.41
N PRO A 54 -8.98 -7.02 -12.75
CA PRO A 54 -9.00 -8.14 -11.82
C PRO A 54 -7.97 -7.94 -10.70
N PHE A 55 -8.37 -8.19 -9.47
CA PHE A 55 -7.49 -8.12 -8.31
C PHE A 55 -7.97 -9.08 -7.21
N LEU A 56 -7.09 -9.97 -6.75
CA LEU A 56 -7.33 -10.88 -5.61
C LEU A 56 -8.67 -11.65 -5.70
N GLY A 57 -8.97 -12.22 -6.88
CA GLY A 57 -10.19 -12.99 -7.11
C GLY A 57 -11.47 -12.17 -7.34
N LYS A 58 -11.39 -10.84 -7.34
CA LYS A 58 -12.51 -9.93 -7.62
C LYS A 58 -12.22 -9.03 -8.84
N ARG A 59 -13.25 -8.35 -9.34
CA ARG A 59 -13.11 -7.30 -10.36
C ARG A 59 -13.37 -5.94 -9.72
N LEU A 60 -12.34 -5.09 -9.67
CA LEU A 60 -12.46 -3.71 -9.22
C LEU A 60 -13.06 -2.86 -10.33
N ARG A 61 -13.78 -1.78 -9.97
CA ARG A 61 -14.28 -0.76 -10.92
C ARG A 61 -13.18 0.24 -11.33
N ALA A 62 -12.16 0.40 -10.51
CA ALA A 62 -10.95 1.18 -10.81
C ALA A 62 -9.73 0.47 -10.21
N PRO A 63 -8.52 0.64 -10.77
CA PRO A 63 -7.32 -0.09 -10.34
C PRO A 63 -6.70 0.58 -9.11
N VAL A 64 -7.49 0.74 -8.05
CA VAL A 64 -7.10 1.45 -6.82
C VAL A 64 -7.22 0.53 -5.62
N LEU A 65 -6.24 0.62 -4.72
CA LEU A 65 -6.24 0.00 -3.40
C LEU A 65 -6.10 1.09 -2.34
N ILE A 66 -7.07 1.20 -1.43
CA ILE A 66 -6.85 1.92 -0.17
C ILE A 66 -6.01 0.99 0.72
N THR A 67 -4.72 1.31 0.89
CA THR A 67 -3.78 0.41 1.57
C THR A 67 -3.98 0.42 3.09
N GLY A 68 -3.54 -0.66 3.74
CA GLY A 68 -3.69 -0.85 5.18
C GLY A 68 -3.03 0.23 6.03
N MET A 69 -3.81 0.83 6.94
CA MET A 69 -3.35 1.92 7.80
C MET A 69 -3.50 1.62 9.29
N THR A 70 -4.71 1.31 9.74
CA THR A 70 -5.02 1.29 11.17
C THR A 70 -6.02 0.19 11.58
N GLY A 71 -6.38 0.19 12.85
CA GLY A 71 -7.25 -0.76 13.55
C GLY A 71 -6.63 -1.06 14.91
N GLY A 72 -7.37 -1.38 15.95
CA GLY A 72 -6.88 -1.70 17.30
C GLY A 72 -7.33 -0.75 18.41
N THR A 73 -7.94 0.38 18.05
CA THR A 73 -8.61 1.33 18.95
C THR A 73 -10.00 1.67 18.38
N GLU A 74 -10.88 2.26 19.18
CA GLU A 74 -12.21 2.69 18.72
C GLU A 74 -12.11 3.73 17.60
N ARG A 75 -11.25 4.73 17.78
CA ARG A 75 -10.95 5.76 16.75
C ARG A 75 -10.49 5.11 15.45
N ALA A 76 -9.55 4.17 15.54
CA ALA A 76 -9.05 3.44 14.38
C ALA A 76 -10.15 2.61 13.70
N GLY A 77 -11.07 2.02 14.48
CA GLY A 77 -12.25 1.33 13.98
C GLY A 77 -13.17 2.25 13.17
N LYS A 78 -13.40 3.48 13.65
CA LYS A 78 -14.16 4.47 12.89
C LYS A 78 -13.50 4.79 11.55
N VAL A 79 -12.19 5.02 11.53
CA VAL A 79 -11.42 5.28 10.30
C VAL A 79 -11.55 4.11 9.32
N ASN A 80 -11.41 2.87 9.81
CA ASN A 80 -11.56 1.68 8.98
C ASN A 80 -12.96 1.57 8.36
N ARG A 81 -14.02 1.81 9.15
CA ARG A 81 -15.40 1.77 8.66
C ARG A 81 -15.67 2.85 7.61
N ASP A 82 -15.24 4.08 7.88
CA ASP A 82 -15.43 5.21 6.97
C ASP A 82 -14.76 4.93 5.61
N LEU A 83 -13.50 4.48 5.61
CA LEU A 83 -12.75 4.23 4.38
C LEU A 83 -13.19 2.95 3.66
N ALA A 84 -13.63 1.92 4.38
CA ALA A 84 -14.21 0.72 3.78
C ALA A 84 -15.52 1.04 3.06
N LEU A 85 -16.38 1.89 3.63
CA LEU A 85 -17.60 2.37 2.99
C LEU A 85 -17.28 3.14 1.70
N VAL A 86 -16.28 4.02 1.72
CA VAL A 86 -15.81 4.72 0.52
C VAL A 86 -15.29 3.71 -0.52
N ALA A 87 -14.53 2.70 -0.11
CA ALA A 87 -14.05 1.67 -1.02
C ALA A 87 -15.20 0.88 -1.68
N GLU A 88 -16.24 0.54 -0.92
CA GLU A 88 -17.45 -0.12 -1.42
C GLU A 88 -18.21 0.76 -2.45
N ARG A 89 -18.41 2.05 -2.13
CA ARG A 89 -19.07 3.02 -3.02
C ARG A 89 -18.36 3.17 -4.37
N HIS A 90 -17.04 3.06 -4.40
CA HIS A 90 -16.24 3.19 -5.62
C HIS A 90 -15.84 1.85 -6.24
N GLY A 91 -16.00 0.73 -5.53
CA GLY A 91 -15.69 -0.61 -6.02
C GLY A 91 -14.19 -0.83 -6.18
N VAL A 92 -13.41 -0.26 -5.26
CA VAL A 92 -11.95 -0.36 -5.19
C VAL A 92 -11.56 -1.31 -4.07
N ALA A 93 -10.28 -1.73 -3.99
CA ALA A 93 -9.85 -2.62 -2.91
C ALA A 93 -9.59 -1.84 -1.60
N PHE A 94 -9.71 -2.52 -0.46
CA PHE A 94 -9.46 -1.94 0.87
C PHE A 94 -8.65 -2.90 1.75
N GLY A 95 -7.57 -2.41 2.35
CA GLY A 95 -6.81 -3.14 3.36
C GLY A 95 -6.97 -2.53 4.74
N VAL A 96 -7.04 -3.36 5.78
CA VAL A 96 -6.92 -2.90 7.17
C VAL A 96 -5.44 -2.75 7.56
N GLY A 97 -5.16 -2.00 8.63
CA GLY A 97 -3.83 -1.96 9.23
C GLY A 97 -3.46 -3.25 9.94
N SER A 98 -2.22 -3.32 10.46
CA SER A 98 -1.71 -4.53 11.14
C SER A 98 -2.66 -5.05 12.21
N GLN A 99 -3.06 -6.31 12.06
CA GLN A 99 -3.90 -7.07 12.98
C GLN A 99 -3.12 -7.63 14.18
N ARG A 100 -1.85 -7.24 14.37
CA ARG A 100 -1.07 -7.59 15.58
C ARG A 100 -1.84 -7.31 16.87
N ALA A 101 -2.46 -6.14 16.98
CA ALA A 101 -3.21 -5.79 18.19
C ALA A 101 -4.43 -6.68 18.42
N MET A 102 -5.09 -7.14 17.35
CA MET A 102 -6.18 -8.11 17.42
C MET A 102 -5.68 -9.51 17.78
N ALA A 103 -4.47 -9.89 17.34
CA ALA A 103 -3.82 -11.13 17.74
C ALA A 103 -3.46 -11.14 19.23
N GLU A 104 -3.04 -9.99 19.77
CA GLU A 104 -2.70 -9.81 21.18
C GLU A 104 -3.94 -9.72 22.08
N SER A 105 -5.03 -9.13 21.60
CA SER A 105 -6.26 -8.94 22.37
C SER A 105 -7.51 -9.07 21.49
N ALA A 106 -8.30 -10.12 21.71
CA ALA A 106 -9.51 -10.41 20.95
C ALA A 106 -10.57 -9.29 21.03
N ALA A 107 -10.60 -8.52 22.13
CA ALA A 107 -11.51 -7.38 22.30
C ALA A 107 -11.32 -6.30 21.22
N ARG A 108 -10.12 -6.23 20.61
CA ARG A 108 -9.82 -5.26 19.55
C ARG A 108 -10.33 -5.67 18.17
N ALA A 109 -10.80 -6.91 18.00
CA ALA A 109 -11.31 -7.41 16.73
C ALA A 109 -12.41 -6.50 16.14
N ALA A 110 -13.25 -5.90 16.99
CA ALA A 110 -14.33 -4.99 16.59
C ALA A 110 -13.84 -3.83 15.69
N SER A 111 -12.63 -3.30 15.92
CA SER A 111 -12.06 -2.20 15.14
C SER A 111 -11.59 -2.59 13.72
N TYR A 112 -11.65 -3.87 13.38
CA TYR A 112 -11.33 -4.39 12.04
C TYR A 112 -12.58 -4.90 11.31
N GLN A 113 -13.75 -4.92 11.99
CA GLN A 113 -15.01 -5.37 11.39
C GLN A 113 -15.62 -4.27 10.52
N VAL A 114 -15.50 -4.45 9.21
CA VAL A 114 -16.00 -3.51 8.19
C VAL A 114 -17.00 -4.14 7.22
N ARG A 115 -17.26 -5.45 7.33
CA ARG A 115 -18.06 -6.20 6.35
C ARG A 115 -19.54 -5.80 6.32
N ASP A 116 -20.06 -5.22 7.40
CA ASP A 116 -21.41 -4.68 7.46
C ASP A 116 -21.60 -3.43 6.60
N VAL A 117 -20.53 -2.62 6.40
CA VAL A 117 -20.55 -1.43 5.54
C VAL A 117 -19.92 -1.65 4.17
N ALA A 118 -19.10 -2.70 4.02
CA ALA A 118 -18.38 -3.04 2.80
C ALA A 118 -18.48 -4.55 2.49
N PRO A 119 -19.68 -5.06 2.16
CA PRO A 119 -19.92 -6.48 1.98
C PRO A 119 -19.23 -7.06 0.74
N THR A 120 -18.98 -6.26 -0.31
CA THR A 120 -18.46 -6.77 -1.59
C THR A 120 -17.02 -6.40 -1.87
N VAL A 121 -16.48 -5.37 -1.21
CA VAL A 121 -15.10 -4.90 -1.34
C VAL A 121 -14.09 -6.05 -1.32
N ALA A 122 -13.04 -5.95 -2.12
CA ALA A 122 -11.86 -6.79 -1.97
C ALA A 122 -11.14 -6.38 -0.67
N LEU A 123 -11.39 -7.12 0.41
CA LEU A 123 -10.88 -6.82 1.75
C LEU A 123 -9.57 -7.57 1.99
N LEU A 124 -8.52 -6.84 2.34
CA LEU A 124 -7.24 -7.41 2.73
C LEU A 124 -7.06 -7.33 4.24
N GLY A 125 -6.85 -8.48 4.87
CA GLY A 125 -6.24 -8.56 6.20
C GLY A 125 -4.78 -8.15 6.15
N ASN A 126 -4.14 -7.97 7.31
CA ASN A 126 -2.77 -7.45 7.36
C ASN A 126 -2.00 -7.89 8.61
N ILE A 127 -0.80 -8.45 8.43
CA ILE A 127 0.08 -8.84 9.53
C ILE A 127 1.55 -8.62 9.17
N GLY A 128 2.38 -8.36 10.18
CA GLY A 128 3.81 -8.18 10.00
C GLY A 128 4.54 -9.50 9.85
N LEU A 129 5.62 -9.48 9.08
CA LEU A 129 6.46 -10.66 8.84
C LEU A 129 6.90 -11.32 10.15
N TYR A 130 7.37 -10.53 11.10
CA TYR A 130 7.82 -11.05 12.40
C TYR A 130 6.69 -11.79 13.13
N GLN A 131 5.51 -11.18 13.23
CA GLN A 131 4.38 -11.81 13.89
C GLN A 131 3.90 -13.06 13.14
N ALA A 132 3.95 -13.07 11.81
CA ALA A 132 3.64 -14.25 11.01
C ALA A 132 4.60 -15.42 11.29
N VAL A 133 5.91 -15.14 11.45
CA VAL A 133 6.90 -16.15 11.86
C VAL A 133 6.52 -16.77 13.22
N GLN A 134 6.10 -15.95 14.18
CA GLN A 134 5.76 -16.42 15.53
C GLN A 134 4.46 -17.21 15.59
N MET A 135 3.40 -16.75 14.91
CA MET A 135 2.08 -17.39 15.01
C MET A 135 1.84 -18.51 13.99
N GLY A 136 2.69 -18.61 12.98
CA GLY A 136 2.57 -19.56 11.88
C GLY A 136 1.31 -19.35 11.02
N VAL A 137 1.14 -20.25 10.04
CA VAL A 137 0.06 -20.19 9.05
C VAL A 137 -1.33 -20.15 9.70
N ASP A 138 -1.57 -20.95 10.74
CA ASP A 138 -2.89 -21.03 11.37
C ASP A 138 -3.26 -19.75 12.12
N GLY A 139 -2.28 -19.08 12.74
CA GLY A 139 -2.49 -17.76 13.34
C GLY A 139 -2.89 -16.72 12.29
N VAL A 140 -2.16 -16.68 11.17
CA VAL A 140 -2.44 -15.77 10.06
C VAL A 140 -3.82 -16.05 9.44
N ARG A 141 -4.19 -17.33 9.27
CA ARG A 141 -5.50 -17.74 8.77
C ARG A 141 -6.62 -17.28 9.70
N ARG A 142 -6.49 -17.48 11.01
CA ARG A 142 -7.49 -17.01 11.99
C ARG A 142 -7.69 -15.50 11.91
N LEU A 143 -6.64 -14.71 11.72
CA LEU A 143 -6.76 -13.25 11.58
C LEU A 143 -7.53 -12.85 10.31
N ALA A 144 -7.24 -13.49 9.18
CA ALA A 144 -7.96 -13.25 7.93
C ALA A 144 -9.45 -13.64 8.05
N ASP A 145 -9.72 -14.85 8.54
CA ASP A 145 -11.08 -15.38 8.66
C ASP A 145 -11.93 -14.54 9.62
N ALA A 146 -11.36 -14.09 10.73
CA ALA A 146 -12.08 -13.35 11.75
C ALA A 146 -12.64 -11.99 11.28
N ILE A 147 -12.11 -11.43 10.19
CA ILE A 147 -12.66 -10.19 9.58
C ILE A 147 -13.33 -10.47 8.22
N GLY A 148 -13.43 -11.75 7.83
CA GLY A 148 -13.90 -12.16 6.52
C GLY A 148 -13.03 -11.61 5.38
N ALA A 149 -11.70 -11.59 5.52
CA ALA A 149 -10.81 -11.05 4.49
C ALA A 149 -10.78 -11.92 3.22
N ASP A 150 -10.79 -11.29 2.05
CA ASP A 150 -10.60 -11.97 0.77
C ASP A 150 -9.14 -12.33 0.52
N ALA A 151 -8.21 -11.58 1.11
CA ALA A 151 -6.77 -11.78 0.95
C ALA A 151 -6.01 -11.36 2.20
N MET A 152 -4.74 -11.75 2.29
CA MET A 152 -3.87 -11.40 3.41
C MET A 152 -2.65 -10.63 2.91
N ALA A 153 -2.46 -9.42 3.42
CA ALA A 153 -1.24 -8.66 3.25
C ALA A 153 -0.22 -9.07 4.32
N LEU A 154 0.96 -9.52 3.89
CA LEU A 154 2.13 -9.72 4.74
C LEU A 154 3.07 -8.54 4.54
N HIS A 155 3.21 -7.69 5.56
CA HIS A 155 4.06 -6.50 5.44
C HIS A 155 5.50 -6.75 5.92
N LEU A 156 6.43 -6.16 5.17
CA LEU A 156 7.86 -6.09 5.44
C LEU A 156 8.13 -4.67 5.95
N ASN A 157 8.60 -4.54 7.18
CA ASN A 157 8.71 -3.24 7.86
C ASN A 157 9.99 -3.12 8.71
N ALA A 158 11.10 -3.74 8.29
CA ALA A 158 12.34 -3.73 9.06
C ALA A 158 12.83 -2.31 9.40
N GLY A 159 12.71 -1.36 8.45
CA GLY A 159 13.05 0.04 8.70
C GLY A 159 12.21 0.68 9.81
N GLN A 160 10.89 0.42 9.82
CA GLN A 160 9.99 0.85 10.89
C GLN A 160 10.42 0.23 12.23
N GLU A 161 10.56 -1.10 12.28
CA GLU A 161 10.86 -1.83 13.51
C GLU A 161 12.15 -1.34 14.15
N LEU A 162 13.23 -1.13 13.37
CA LEU A 162 14.53 -0.65 13.86
C LEU A 162 14.46 0.72 14.55
N THR A 163 13.51 1.57 14.17
CA THR A 163 13.34 2.92 14.74
C THR A 163 12.28 2.94 15.85
N GLN A 164 11.33 2.01 15.81
CA GLN A 164 10.31 1.86 16.83
C GLN A 164 10.96 1.48 18.18
N PRO A 165 10.67 2.20 19.29
CA PRO A 165 11.23 1.90 20.61
C PRO A 165 10.97 0.45 21.07
N GLU A 166 9.76 -0.03 20.84
CA GLU A 166 9.25 -1.37 21.12
C GLU A 166 9.28 -2.29 19.90
N GLY A 167 10.09 -1.95 18.89
CA GLY A 167 10.16 -2.69 17.63
C GLY A 167 10.91 -4.02 17.73
N ASP A 168 10.60 -4.89 16.79
CA ASP A 168 11.24 -6.18 16.61
C ASP A 168 12.73 -5.99 16.24
N ARG A 169 13.59 -6.95 16.63
CA ARG A 169 15.05 -6.88 16.42
C ARG A 169 15.63 -8.10 15.70
N ASP A 170 14.80 -9.10 15.43
CA ASP A 170 15.18 -10.30 14.70
C ASP A 170 14.37 -10.41 13.41
N PHE A 171 15.04 -10.31 12.27
CA PHE A 171 14.41 -10.32 10.94
C PHE A 171 14.62 -11.64 10.20
N ARG A 172 15.06 -12.70 10.90
CA ARG A 172 15.28 -14.02 10.32
C ARG A 172 13.96 -14.79 10.15
N GLY A 173 13.98 -15.83 9.31
CA GLY A 173 12.83 -16.74 9.13
C GLY A 173 11.77 -16.26 8.12
N GLY A 174 11.97 -15.11 7.48
CA GLY A 174 11.02 -14.51 6.55
C GLY A 174 10.66 -15.39 5.34
N TYR A 175 11.66 -15.90 4.62
CA TYR A 175 11.40 -16.73 3.43
C TYR A 175 10.69 -18.06 3.74
N PRO A 176 11.08 -18.84 4.78
CA PRO A 176 10.32 -20.02 5.18
C PRO A 176 8.85 -19.74 5.50
N VAL A 177 8.54 -18.66 6.22
CA VAL A 177 7.13 -18.34 6.53
C VAL A 177 6.37 -17.90 5.29
N VAL A 178 7.00 -17.16 4.36
CA VAL A 178 6.39 -16.81 3.07
C VAL A 178 6.04 -18.05 2.29
N GLU A 179 6.94 -19.03 2.18
CA GLU A 179 6.66 -20.28 1.46
C GLU A 179 5.47 -21.04 2.08
N ALA A 180 5.41 -21.11 3.42
CA ALA A 180 4.31 -21.74 4.13
C ALA A 180 2.98 -21.00 3.90
N LEU A 181 3.00 -19.67 3.87
CA LEU A 181 1.83 -18.85 3.60
C LEU A 181 1.37 -18.96 2.14
N VAL A 182 2.28 -19.05 1.17
CA VAL A 182 1.92 -19.30 -0.23
C VAL A 182 1.17 -20.62 -0.36
N LYS A 183 1.63 -21.70 0.30
CA LYS A 183 0.92 -23.00 0.29
C LYS A 183 -0.50 -22.90 0.86
N ALA A 184 -0.74 -21.98 1.80
CA ALA A 184 -2.02 -21.83 2.49
C ALA A 184 -2.99 -20.85 1.83
N PHE A 185 -2.48 -19.77 1.24
CA PHE A 185 -3.27 -18.67 0.69
C PHE A 185 -3.25 -18.62 -0.84
N GLY A 186 -2.23 -19.18 -1.50
CA GLY A 186 -2.03 -19.08 -2.94
C GLY A 186 -2.05 -17.63 -3.41
N ASP A 187 -2.85 -17.36 -4.44
CA ASP A 187 -3.03 -16.02 -5.02
C ASP A 187 -3.75 -15.02 -4.10
N ARG A 188 -4.20 -15.45 -2.92
CA ARG A 188 -4.76 -14.55 -1.88
C ARG A 188 -3.68 -13.92 -1.00
N LEU A 189 -2.41 -14.32 -1.14
CA LEU A 189 -1.30 -13.69 -0.43
C LEU A 189 -0.78 -12.49 -1.23
N LEU A 190 -0.67 -11.35 -0.55
CA LEU A 190 0.02 -10.16 -1.04
C LEU A 190 1.18 -9.83 -0.11
N VAL A 191 2.39 -9.71 -0.65
CA VAL A 191 3.56 -9.27 0.13
C VAL A 191 3.80 -7.79 -0.15
N LYS A 192 3.94 -6.97 0.90
CA LYS A 192 4.09 -5.52 0.78
C LYS A 192 5.21 -4.96 1.61
N GLU A 193 5.81 -3.86 1.17
CA GLU A 193 6.65 -3.02 2.04
C GLU A 193 5.82 -2.02 2.86
N THR A 194 6.44 -1.14 3.62
CA THR A 194 5.86 -0.04 4.40
C THR A 194 6.62 1.30 4.23
N GLY A 195 7.03 1.67 3.01
CA GLY A 195 7.55 3.01 2.69
C GLY A 195 9.05 3.10 2.34
N CYS A 196 9.80 2.01 2.44
CA CYS A 196 11.20 1.87 2.02
C CYS A 196 11.34 1.11 0.68
N GLY A 197 10.32 0.43 0.18
CA GLY A 197 10.32 -0.16 -1.17
C GLY A 197 10.83 -1.60 -1.26
N ILE A 198 10.05 -2.49 -1.92
CA ILE A 198 10.54 -3.82 -2.35
C ILE A 198 11.38 -3.65 -3.63
N GLY A 199 12.63 -4.10 -3.58
CA GLY A 199 13.54 -4.15 -4.73
C GLY A 199 13.39 -5.40 -5.60
N PRO A 200 13.99 -5.41 -6.81
CA PRO A 200 13.85 -6.49 -7.78
C PRO A 200 14.40 -7.84 -7.29
N GLU A 201 15.48 -7.85 -6.51
CA GLU A 201 16.05 -9.09 -5.97
C GLU A 201 15.08 -9.79 -5.01
N VAL A 202 14.56 -9.05 -4.03
CA VAL A 202 13.55 -9.57 -3.09
C VAL A 202 12.30 -9.98 -3.84
N ALA A 203 11.84 -9.19 -4.82
CA ALA A 203 10.67 -9.54 -5.62
C ALA A 203 10.84 -10.85 -6.40
N ARG A 204 11.99 -11.07 -7.06
CA ARG A 204 12.30 -12.35 -7.72
C ARG A 204 12.25 -13.51 -6.73
N ARG A 205 12.88 -13.33 -5.57
CA ARG A 205 12.91 -14.37 -4.54
C ARG A 205 11.51 -14.71 -4.01
N LEU A 206 10.66 -13.71 -3.81
CA LEU A 206 9.25 -13.92 -3.42
C LEU A 206 8.48 -14.70 -4.51
N VAL A 207 8.71 -14.38 -5.78
CA VAL A 207 8.06 -15.06 -6.91
C VAL A 207 8.50 -16.51 -7.06
N GLU A 208 9.78 -16.81 -6.82
CA GLU A 208 10.32 -18.18 -6.75
C GLU A 208 9.65 -19.00 -5.66
N LEU A 209 9.30 -18.38 -4.53
CA LEU A 209 8.54 -19.02 -3.45
C LEU A 209 7.04 -19.16 -3.76
N GLY A 210 6.59 -18.63 -4.90
CA GLY A 210 5.22 -18.74 -5.39
C GLY A 210 4.33 -17.53 -5.09
N VAL A 211 4.86 -16.42 -4.59
CA VAL A 211 4.09 -15.17 -4.45
C VAL A 211 3.66 -14.67 -5.83
N ARG A 212 2.40 -14.23 -5.96
CA ARG A 212 1.82 -13.68 -7.21
C ARG A 212 1.29 -12.26 -7.08
N ASN A 213 1.25 -11.70 -5.88
CA ASN A 213 0.85 -10.31 -5.65
C ASN A 213 1.90 -9.60 -4.79
N ILE A 214 2.42 -8.48 -5.28
CA ILE A 214 3.44 -7.68 -4.59
C ILE A 214 2.99 -6.23 -4.57
N ASP A 215 3.11 -5.56 -3.43
CA ASP A 215 2.96 -4.10 -3.31
C ASP A 215 4.29 -3.47 -2.93
N VAL A 216 4.85 -2.65 -3.83
CA VAL A 216 6.19 -2.11 -3.64
C VAL A 216 6.28 -1.18 -2.44
N SER A 217 5.21 -0.43 -2.10
CA SER A 217 5.16 0.55 -1.02
C SER A 217 6.48 1.33 -0.84
N GLY A 218 6.90 2.04 -1.89
CA GLY A 218 8.21 2.69 -1.97
C GLY A 218 8.34 4.01 -1.22
N LEU A 219 9.55 4.57 -1.29
CA LEU A 219 9.89 5.91 -0.80
C LEU A 219 9.17 6.98 -1.63
N GLY A 220 8.87 8.13 -1.02
CA GLY A 220 8.23 9.29 -1.67
C GLY A 220 6.91 9.71 -1.04
N GLY A 221 6.41 8.98 -0.05
CA GLY A 221 5.18 9.27 0.70
C GLY A 221 5.41 9.24 2.21
N THR A 222 4.48 8.63 2.95
CA THR A 222 4.66 8.35 4.38
C THR A 222 5.91 7.49 4.59
N SER A 223 6.83 7.98 5.42
CA SER A 223 7.94 7.17 5.91
C SER A 223 7.59 6.66 7.30
N TRP A 224 7.42 5.35 7.45
CA TRP A 224 7.20 4.77 8.77
C TRP A 224 8.42 4.91 9.67
N VAL A 225 9.63 4.99 9.12
CA VAL A 225 10.85 5.38 9.85
C VAL A 225 10.67 6.78 10.47
N ARG A 226 10.17 7.75 9.69
CA ARG A 226 9.89 9.11 10.18
C ARG A 226 8.78 9.13 11.24
N VAL A 227 7.72 8.34 11.06
CA VAL A 227 6.66 8.22 12.07
C VAL A 227 7.23 7.73 13.40
N GLU A 228 8.05 6.68 13.39
CA GLU A 228 8.65 6.15 14.62
C GLU A 228 9.72 7.09 15.18
N GLN A 229 10.48 7.78 14.33
CA GLN A 229 11.41 8.81 14.77
C GLN A 229 10.71 9.89 15.60
N LEU A 230 9.53 10.35 15.16
CA LEU A 230 8.74 11.36 15.88
C LEU A 230 8.22 10.86 17.23
N ARG A 231 8.11 9.54 17.41
CA ARG A 231 7.76 8.90 18.70
C ARG A 231 8.99 8.64 19.57
N ALA A 232 10.15 8.46 18.96
CA ALA A 232 11.37 8.07 19.64
C ALA A 232 12.01 9.24 20.39
N THR A 233 12.89 8.91 21.33
CA THR A 233 13.74 9.88 22.04
C THR A 233 15.19 9.39 22.04
N GLY A 234 16.13 10.29 22.36
CA GLY A 234 17.56 9.96 22.46
C GLY A 234 18.14 9.38 21.17
N MET A 235 18.92 8.30 21.30
CA MET A 235 19.64 7.68 20.18
C MET A 235 18.70 7.21 19.06
N LEU A 236 17.54 6.64 19.38
CA LEU A 236 16.60 6.15 18.37
C LEU A 236 16.02 7.29 17.52
N ALA A 237 15.78 8.46 18.12
CA ALA A 237 15.32 9.64 17.38
C ALA A 237 16.39 10.18 16.41
N GLN A 238 17.68 10.08 16.80
CA GLN A 238 18.81 10.47 15.94
C GLN A 238 18.97 9.52 14.76
N LEU A 239 18.96 8.20 15.03
CA LEU A 239 19.00 7.18 13.97
C LEU A 239 17.79 7.29 13.04
N GLY A 240 16.59 7.44 13.60
CA GLY A 240 15.38 7.60 12.79
C GLY A 240 15.44 8.83 11.88
N ALA A 241 16.12 9.90 12.29
CA ALA A 241 16.31 11.09 11.45
C ALA A 241 17.19 10.77 10.23
N GLU A 242 18.30 10.07 10.46
CA GLU A 242 19.25 9.64 9.42
C GLU A 242 18.59 8.73 8.37
N TYR A 243 17.75 7.79 8.81
CA TYR A 243 17.12 6.81 7.93
C TYR A 243 15.71 7.20 7.48
N SER A 244 15.22 8.38 7.84
CA SER A 244 13.84 8.80 7.54
C SER A 244 13.53 8.79 6.05
N SER A 245 14.51 9.11 5.20
CA SER A 245 14.46 9.08 3.73
C SER A 245 15.11 7.83 3.11
N TRP A 246 15.37 6.78 3.88
CA TRP A 246 15.93 5.53 3.36
C TRP A 246 14.91 4.74 2.55
N GLY A 247 15.30 4.31 1.36
CA GLY A 247 14.50 3.38 0.56
C GLY A 247 14.67 3.54 -0.95
N ILE A 248 13.89 2.75 -1.68
CA ILE A 248 13.79 2.79 -3.14
C ILE A 248 12.57 3.66 -3.50
N PRO A 249 12.74 4.74 -4.28
CA PRO A 249 11.61 5.55 -4.75
C PRO A 249 10.55 4.71 -5.46
N THR A 250 9.27 5.01 -5.22
CA THR A 250 8.15 4.20 -5.72
C THR A 250 8.19 3.97 -7.23
N ALA A 251 8.52 4.98 -8.05
CA ALA A 251 8.61 4.81 -9.50
C ALA A 251 9.75 3.86 -9.90
N ALA A 252 10.91 3.97 -9.24
CA ALA A 252 12.05 3.09 -9.47
C ALA A 252 11.74 1.64 -9.07
N ALA A 253 11.20 1.43 -7.87
CA ALA A 253 10.79 0.12 -7.37
C ALA A 253 9.76 -0.52 -8.32
N THR A 254 8.74 0.23 -8.74
CA THR A 254 7.68 -0.27 -9.63
C THR A 254 8.24 -0.77 -10.96
N ALA A 255 9.02 0.06 -11.65
CA ALA A 255 9.56 -0.29 -12.96
C ALA A 255 10.61 -1.41 -12.89
N ALA A 256 11.52 -1.36 -11.90
CA ALA A 256 12.54 -2.39 -11.69
C ALA A 256 11.93 -3.75 -11.32
N VAL A 257 10.96 -3.77 -10.39
CA VAL A 257 10.25 -4.99 -10.00
C VAL A 257 9.49 -5.57 -11.20
N ARG A 258 8.73 -4.76 -11.96
CA ARG A 258 8.04 -5.26 -13.16
C ARG A 258 9.01 -5.92 -14.14
N ARG A 259 10.14 -5.28 -14.43
CA ARG A 259 11.18 -5.84 -15.31
C ARG A 259 11.70 -7.18 -14.77
N ALA A 260 11.85 -7.29 -13.47
CA ALA A 260 12.42 -8.47 -12.81
C ALA A 260 11.47 -9.68 -12.75
N VAL A 261 10.16 -9.46 -12.63
CA VAL A 261 9.19 -10.54 -12.37
C VAL A 261 8.24 -10.85 -13.53
N GLY A 262 8.23 -10.02 -14.59
CA GLY A 262 7.38 -10.24 -15.76
C GLY A 262 5.90 -9.93 -15.51
N PRO A 263 5.03 -10.09 -16.51
CA PRO A 263 3.63 -9.62 -16.48
C PRO A 263 2.66 -10.48 -15.64
N GLU A 264 3.04 -11.71 -15.30
CA GLU A 264 2.17 -12.67 -14.59
C GLU A 264 1.96 -12.31 -13.11
N VAL A 265 2.87 -11.53 -12.53
CA VAL A 265 2.74 -11.04 -11.15
C VAL A 265 1.87 -9.80 -11.12
N ARG A 266 0.86 -9.80 -10.25
CA ARG A 266 0.06 -8.60 -9.97
C ARG A 266 0.88 -7.64 -9.13
N LEU A 267 1.18 -6.49 -9.71
CA LEU A 267 2.01 -5.47 -9.08
C LEU A 267 1.16 -4.29 -8.61
N VAL A 268 1.19 -4.01 -7.32
CA VAL A 268 0.68 -2.78 -6.75
C VAL A 268 1.82 -1.78 -6.62
N ALA A 269 1.61 -0.57 -7.15
CA ALA A 269 2.47 0.56 -6.86
C ALA A 269 1.82 1.40 -5.77
N SER A 270 2.41 1.41 -4.57
CA SER A 270 2.00 2.33 -3.50
C SER A 270 3.24 3.00 -2.89
N GLY A 271 3.00 3.97 -2.01
CA GLY A 271 4.04 4.84 -1.47
C GLY A 271 4.06 6.18 -2.20
N GLY A 272 3.47 7.21 -1.61
CA GLY A 272 3.53 8.58 -2.12
C GLY A 272 2.67 8.91 -3.34
N LEU A 273 1.74 8.04 -3.75
CA LEU A 273 0.74 8.40 -4.76
C LEU A 273 -0.33 9.32 -4.17
N ARG A 274 -0.55 10.47 -4.80
CA ARG A 274 -1.46 11.53 -4.33
C ARG A 274 -2.54 11.88 -5.35
N THR A 275 -2.26 11.70 -6.65
CA THR A 275 -3.17 12.12 -7.72
C THR A 275 -3.46 11.00 -8.72
N GLY A 276 -4.58 11.12 -9.43
CA GLY A 276 -4.92 10.22 -10.54
C GLY A 276 -3.86 10.18 -11.65
N LEU A 277 -3.16 11.30 -11.90
CA LEU A 277 -2.06 11.37 -12.85
C LEU A 277 -0.83 10.56 -12.41
N GLU A 278 -0.48 10.60 -11.12
CA GLU A 278 0.60 9.76 -10.59
C GLU A 278 0.20 8.28 -10.63
N MET A 279 -1.05 7.94 -10.34
CA MET A 279 -1.56 6.57 -10.52
C MET A 279 -1.46 6.14 -11.99
N ALA A 280 -1.82 6.99 -12.94
CA ALA A 280 -1.67 6.71 -14.37
C ALA A 280 -0.20 6.46 -14.75
N LYS A 281 0.72 7.26 -14.23
CA LYS A 281 2.16 7.05 -14.40
C LYS A 281 2.61 5.71 -13.82
N ALA A 282 2.17 5.37 -12.61
CA ALA A 282 2.50 4.10 -11.96
C ALA A 282 2.01 2.89 -12.77
N LEU A 283 0.77 2.96 -13.27
CA LEU A 283 0.24 1.94 -14.18
C LEU A 283 1.07 1.85 -15.45
N ALA A 284 1.33 2.98 -16.11
CA ALA A 284 2.08 3.03 -17.38
C ALA A 284 3.49 2.43 -17.27
N ILE A 285 4.16 2.55 -16.11
CA ILE A 285 5.50 1.99 -15.89
C ILE A 285 5.50 0.54 -15.35
N GLY A 286 4.33 -0.07 -15.15
CA GLY A 286 4.22 -1.50 -14.92
C GLY A 286 3.28 -1.96 -13.82
N ALA A 287 2.68 -1.07 -13.02
CA ALA A 287 1.71 -1.49 -12.01
C ALA A 287 0.39 -1.97 -12.65
N ASP A 288 -0.29 -2.91 -11.99
CA ASP A 288 -1.66 -3.32 -12.30
C ASP A 288 -2.69 -2.57 -11.44
N VAL A 289 -2.29 -2.17 -10.23
CA VAL A 289 -3.11 -1.44 -9.25
C VAL A 289 -2.25 -0.34 -8.59
N ALA A 290 -2.85 0.79 -8.28
CA ALA A 290 -2.22 1.89 -7.56
C ALA A 290 -2.76 1.97 -6.12
N GLY A 291 -1.86 2.10 -5.15
CA GLY A 291 -2.21 2.13 -3.73
C GLY A 291 -2.05 3.51 -3.10
N ALA A 292 -3.03 3.91 -2.27
CA ALA A 292 -2.99 5.16 -1.50
C ALA A 292 -3.48 4.95 -0.06
N ALA A 293 -2.89 5.70 0.89
CA ALA A 293 -3.23 5.66 2.31
C ALA A 293 -3.40 7.09 2.87
N LEU A 294 -2.27 7.76 3.15
CA LEU A 294 -2.23 9.07 3.81
C LEU A 294 -3.16 10.15 3.21
N PRO A 295 -3.26 10.38 1.89
CA PRO A 295 -4.14 11.42 1.37
C PRO A 295 -5.63 11.14 1.65
N LEU A 296 -6.06 9.88 1.56
CA LEU A 296 -7.44 9.48 1.87
C LEU A 296 -7.72 9.55 3.37
N PHE A 297 -6.74 9.18 4.19
CA PHE A 297 -6.83 9.33 5.64
C PHE A 297 -6.95 10.81 6.05
N ARG A 298 -6.13 11.70 5.52
CA ARG A 298 -6.21 13.14 5.84
C ARG A 298 -7.54 13.75 5.41
N ALA A 299 -8.00 13.42 4.20
CA ALA A 299 -9.33 13.82 3.74
C ALA A 299 -10.45 13.30 4.66
N GLN A 300 -10.30 12.08 5.20
CA GLN A 300 -11.23 11.53 6.19
C GLN A 300 -11.17 12.28 7.53
N GLN A 301 -9.99 12.71 7.99
CA GLN A 301 -9.86 13.51 9.21
C GLN A 301 -10.47 14.90 9.06
N GLU A 302 -10.35 15.51 7.88
CA GLU A 302 -10.87 16.85 7.58
C GLU A 302 -12.39 16.88 7.33
N GLY A 303 -12.91 15.90 6.59
CA GLY A 303 -14.29 15.90 6.11
C GLY A 303 -15.09 14.62 6.36
N GLY A 304 -14.58 13.70 7.19
CA GLY A 304 -15.22 12.41 7.44
C GLY A 304 -15.31 11.55 6.18
N VAL A 305 -16.33 10.69 6.12
CA VAL A 305 -16.62 9.82 4.97
C VAL A 305 -16.70 10.61 3.67
N GLU A 306 -17.38 11.76 3.67
CA GLU A 306 -17.61 12.55 2.45
C GLU A 306 -16.32 13.23 1.96
N GLY A 307 -15.45 13.67 2.87
CA GLY A 307 -14.11 14.16 2.51
C GLY A 307 -13.27 13.09 1.81
N ALA A 308 -13.26 11.87 2.35
CA ALA A 308 -12.57 10.74 1.75
C ALA A 308 -13.18 10.29 0.42
N ASP A 309 -14.51 10.29 0.31
CA ASP A 309 -15.24 9.97 -0.93
C ASP A 309 -14.86 10.95 -2.04
N GLN A 310 -14.91 12.24 -1.76
CA GLN A 310 -14.55 13.28 -2.71
C GLN A 310 -13.07 13.17 -3.13
N ALA A 311 -12.16 12.91 -2.18
CA ALA A 311 -10.74 12.72 -2.49
C ALA A 311 -10.50 11.52 -3.41
N LEU A 312 -11.12 10.37 -3.13
CA LEU A 312 -11.01 9.19 -3.99
C LEU A 312 -11.63 9.43 -5.37
N ARG A 313 -12.78 10.11 -5.44
CA ARG A 313 -13.43 10.46 -6.71
C ARG A 313 -12.53 11.31 -7.58
N VAL A 314 -11.89 12.34 -7.01
CA VAL A 314 -10.92 13.19 -7.74
C VAL A 314 -9.75 12.37 -8.29
N ILE A 315 -9.24 11.41 -7.52
CA ILE A 315 -8.18 10.50 -7.97
C ILE A 315 -8.65 9.64 -9.16
N ILE A 316 -9.84 9.03 -9.07
CA ILE A 316 -10.38 8.18 -10.13
C ILE A 316 -10.64 8.98 -11.41
N GLU A 317 -11.21 10.18 -11.30
CA GLU A 317 -11.44 11.05 -12.47
C GLU A 317 -10.12 11.56 -13.07
N GLY A 318 -9.13 11.90 -12.25
CA GLY A 318 -7.80 12.28 -12.75
C GLY A 318 -7.10 11.14 -13.50
N LEU A 319 -7.29 9.89 -13.05
CA LEU A 319 -6.79 8.71 -13.77
C LEU A 319 -7.50 8.57 -15.12
N ARG A 320 -8.83 8.69 -15.16
CA ARG A 320 -9.61 8.64 -16.40
C ARG A 320 -9.17 9.73 -17.38
N GLN A 321 -8.95 10.94 -16.90
CA GLN A 321 -8.45 12.04 -17.72
C GLN A 321 -7.08 11.73 -18.32
N ALA A 322 -6.16 11.12 -17.56
CA ALA A 322 -4.87 10.70 -18.08
C ALA A 322 -4.98 9.62 -19.18
N LEU A 323 -5.95 8.70 -19.06
CA LEU A 323 -6.23 7.71 -20.10
C LEU A 323 -6.72 8.36 -21.39
N VAL A 324 -7.66 9.31 -21.31
CA VAL A 324 -8.11 10.09 -22.48
C VAL A 324 -6.94 10.86 -23.11
N LEU A 325 -6.14 11.56 -22.30
CA LEU A 325 -5.01 12.36 -22.78
C LEU A 325 -3.83 11.53 -23.33
N THR A 326 -3.89 10.20 -23.22
CA THR A 326 -2.95 9.24 -23.84
C THR A 326 -3.61 8.41 -24.94
N GLY A 327 -4.91 8.64 -25.23
CA GLY A 327 -5.70 7.87 -26.18
C GLY A 327 -5.78 6.39 -25.79
N SER A 328 -6.08 6.10 -24.53
CA SER A 328 -6.15 4.76 -23.95
C SER A 328 -7.56 4.49 -23.44
N LYS A 329 -8.25 3.45 -23.94
CA LYS A 329 -9.57 3.04 -23.46
C LYS A 329 -9.52 2.13 -22.24
N SER A 330 -8.33 1.61 -21.90
CA SER A 330 -8.14 0.74 -20.74
C SER A 330 -6.76 0.92 -20.11
N CYS A 331 -6.61 0.49 -18.85
CA CYS A 331 -5.31 0.46 -18.17
C CYS A 331 -4.31 -0.50 -18.84
N ALA A 332 -4.80 -1.52 -19.55
CA ALA A 332 -3.96 -2.42 -20.35
C ALA A 332 -3.38 -1.70 -21.59
N GLU A 333 -4.17 -0.84 -22.24
CA GLU A 333 -3.68 0.00 -23.34
C GLU A 333 -2.67 1.04 -22.85
N LEU A 334 -2.97 1.72 -21.73
CA LEU A 334 -2.05 2.70 -21.14
C LEU A 334 -0.66 2.11 -20.91
N ARG A 335 -0.58 0.88 -20.38
CA ARG A 335 0.68 0.15 -20.16
C ARG A 335 1.49 -0.15 -21.41
N ARG A 336 0.87 -0.09 -22.59
CA ARG A 336 1.53 -0.30 -23.88
C ARG A 336 1.93 1.02 -24.55
N LYS A 337 1.50 2.17 -24.01
CA LYS A 337 1.87 3.48 -24.54
C LYS A 337 3.34 3.78 -24.24
N PRO A 338 4.03 4.54 -25.11
CA PRO A 338 5.37 5.02 -24.81
C PRO A 338 5.37 5.88 -23.54
N VAL A 339 6.37 5.66 -22.69
CA VAL A 339 6.63 6.46 -21.50
C VAL A 339 8.04 7.00 -21.58
N VAL A 340 8.20 8.30 -21.30
CA VAL A 340 9.53 8.91 -21.21
C VAL A 340 9.93 8.96 -19.73
N MET A 341 11.00 8.23 -19.40
CA MET A 341 11.65 8.26 -18.08
C MET A 341 12.91 9.12 -18.19
N THR A 342 13.17 9.99 -17.21
CA THR A 342 14.27 10.98 -17.24
C THR A 342 15.02 11.07 -15.91
N GLY A 343 16.15 11.77 -15.89
CA GLY A 343 16.84 12.16 -14.64
C GLY A 343 17.22 10.97 -13.75
N GLU A 344 17.15 11.19 -12.44
CA GLU A 344 17.55 10.22 -11.40
C GLU A 344 16.87 8.85 -11.54
N LEU A 345 15.64 8.80 -12.06
CA LEU A 345 14.95 7.53 -12.31
C LEU A 345 15.74 6.64 -13.27
N LYS A 346 16.42 7.19 -14.28
CA LYS A 346 17.25 6.38 -15.18
C LYS A 346 18.44 5.78 -14.45
N ASP A 347 19.05 6.53 -13.54
CA ASP A 347 20.22 6.09 -12.79
C ASP A 347 19.84 4.93 -11.86
N TRP A 348 18.70 5.05 -11.17
CA TRP A 348 18.11 3.94 -10.40
C TRP A 348 17.86 2.70 -11.25
N LEU A 349 17.24 2.86 -12.42
CA LEU A 349 16.92 1.72 -13.31
C LEU A 349 18.15 1.08 -13.97
N ALA A 350 19.27 1.81 -14.05
CA ALA A 350 20.54 1.25 -14.47
C ALA A 350 21.21 0.43 -13.35
N ALA A 351 20.99 0.80 -12.09
CA ALA A 351 21.55 0.14 -10.92
C ALA A 351 20.75 -1.09 -10.44
N LEU A 352 19.44 -1.14 -10.70
CA LEU A 352 18.49 -2.19 -10.25
C LEU A 352 18.19 -3.26 -11.32
#